data_AF-A0A814JT67-F1
#
_entry.id   AF-A0A814JT67-F1
#
_cell.length_a   1.000
_cell.length_b   1.000
_cell.length_c   1.000
_cell.angle_alpha   90.00
_cell.angle_beta   90.00
_cell.angle_gamma   90.00
#
_symmetry.space_group_name_H-M   'P 1'
#
loop_
_entity.id
_entity.type
_entity.pdbx_description
1 polymer ?
#
loop_
_entity_poly.entity_id
_entity_poly.type
_entity_poly.pdbx_seq_one_letter_code
_entity_poly.pdbx_strand_id
1 'polypeptide(L)'
;MNKIARQTISDILAAECKLFQNENIKGPDIKRITNARFTLIEECLTDVRAHGVNVNDNIIREKAKIFGSRFGYGLEFKYSNRWLEKFKKRYGLASFIASGENGSFSRADVFNFGETAPFYRLQPNRSLANQAVNGIKSSKDRLSIGICSNAVGSEKY
;
A
#
# COMPACT_ATOMS: atom_id res chain seq x y z
N MET A 1 -8.40 -3.91 -43.70
CA MET A 1 -8.97 -4.92 -42.77
C MET A 1 -8.07 -6.14 -42.75
N ASN A 2 -7.36 -6.41 -41.66
CA ASN A 2 -6.54 -7.62 -41.53
C ASN A 2 -7.47 -8.84 -41.45
N LYS A 3 -7.43 -9.70 -42.46
CA LYS A 3 -8.20 -10.95 -42.48
C LYS A 3 -7.50 -11.97 -41.58
N ILE A 4 -8.22 -12.45 -40.57
CA ILE A 4 -7.76 -13.54 -39.70
C ILE A 4 -7.84 -14.85 -40.50
N ALA A 5 -6.82 -15.69 -40.40
CA ALA A 5 -6.80 -16.96 -41.13
C ALA A 5 -7.86 -17.93 -40.58
N ARG A 6 -8.48 -18.73 -41.48
CA ARG A 6 -9.51 -19.73 -41.11
C ARG A 6 -9.00 -20.73 -40.07
N GLN A 7 -7.72 -21.10 -40.15
CA GLN A 7 -7.08 -21.95 -39.16
C GLN A 7 -7.10 -21.32 -37.76
N THR A 8 -6.79 -20.03 -37.67
CA THR A 8 -6.81 -19.28 -36.41
C THR A 8 -8.21 -19.22 -35.80
N ILE A 9 -9.25 -19.07 -36.62
CA ILE A 9 -10.64 -19.11 -36.14
C ILE A 9 -10.95 -20.49 -35.57
N SER A 10 -10.57 -21.56 -36.28
CA SER A 10 -10.77 -22.94 -35.81
C SER A 10 -10.03 -23.22 -34.50
N ASP A 11 -8.80 -22.74 -34.37
CA ASP A 11 -7.98 -22.92 -33.17
C ASP A 11 -8.57 -22.16 -31.96
N ILE A 12 -9.15 -20.97 -32.19
CA ILE A 12 -9.85 -20.19 -31.16
C ILE A 12 -11.09 -20.93 -30.68
N LEU A 13 -11.95 -21.39 -31.61
CA LEU A 13 -13.16 -22.14 -31.29
C LEU A 13 -12.84 -23.44 -30.53
N ALA A 14 -11.79 -24.16 -30.94
CA ALA A 14 -11.34 -25.37 -30.26
C ALA A 14 -10.78 -25.10 -28.85
N ALA A 15 -10.27 -23.90 -28.60
CA ALA A 15 -9.72 -23.49 -27.32
C ALA A 15 -10.75 -22.85 -26.37
N GLU A 16 -11.99 -22.61 -26.82
CA GLU A 16 -13.04 -21.90 -26.07
C GLU A 16 -13.16 -22.36 -24.62
N CYS A 17 -13.27 -23.67 -24.35
CA CYS A 17 -13.35 -24.21 -22.99
C CYS A 17 -12.20 -23.77 -22.06
N LYS A 18 -10.97 -23.58 -22.59
CA LYS A 18 -9.81 -23.15 -21.79
C LYS A 18 -9.77 -21.63 -21.59
N LEU A 19 -10.41 -20.87 -22.48
CA LEU A 19 -10.53 -19.42 -22.36
C LEU A 19 -11.54 -19.05 -21.27
N PHE A 20 -12.70 -19.71 -21.24
CA PHE A 20 -13.79 -19.43 -20.28
C PHE A 20 -13.49 -19.84 -18.83
N GLN A 21 -12.67 -20.88 -18.60
CA GLN A 21 -12.30 -21.30 -17.23
C GLN A 21 -11.45 -20.26 -16.45
N ASN A 22 -11.00 -19.19 -17.11
CA ASN A 22 -10.05 -18.21 -16.57
C ASN A 22 -10.64 -16.81 -16.37
N GLU A 23 -11.96 -16.66 -16.36
CA GLU A 23 -12.64 -15.37 -16.13
C GLU A 23 -12.24 -14.68 -14.81
N ASN A 24 -11.76 -15.44 -13.82
CA ASN A 24 -11.26 -14.91 -12.55
C ASN A 24 -9.87 -14.24 -12.62
N ILE A 25 -9.17 -14.29 -13.77
CA ILE A 25 -7.87 -13.63 -13.94
C ILE A 25 -8.08 -12.16 -14.30
N LYS A 26 -8.14 -11.29 -13.28
CA LYS A 26 -8.26 -9.83 -13.43
C LYS A 26 -6.92 -9.16 -13.79
N GLY A 27 -6.33 -9.54 -14.92
CA GLY A 27 -5.03 -9.04 -15.39
C GLY A 27 -5.10 -8.22 -16.70
N PRO A 28 -4.06 -7.43 -17.02
CA PRO A 28 -4.00 -6.65 -18.26
C PRO A 28 -3.94 -7.57 -19.49
N ASP A 29 -4.63 -7.19 -20.58
CA ASP A 29 -4.73 -7.84 -21.90
C ASP A 29 -3.71 -8.99 -22.15
N ILE A 30 -4.05 -10.19 -21.66
CA ILE A 30 -3.13 -11.32 -21.59
C ILE A 30 -3.14 -12.08 -22.93
N LYS A 31 -2.10 -11.91 -23.74
CA LYS A 31 -1.96 -12.60 -25.04
C LYS A 31 -1.64 -14.11 -24.95
N ARG A 32 -1.22 -14.60 -23.79
CA ARG A 32 -0.84 -16.01 -23.57
C ARG A 32 -1.30 -16.48 -22.20
N ILE A 33 -2.16 -17.49 -22.16
CA ILE A 33 -2.61 -18.13 -20.93
C ILE A 33 -1.54 -19.13 -20.48
N THR A 34 -0.99 -18.92 -19.28
CA THR A 34 -0.18 -19.93 -18.60
C THR A 34 -1.01 -20.49 -17.47
N ASN A 35 -1.62 -21.66 -17.66
CA ASN A 35 -2.36 -22.32 -16.58
C ASN A 35 -1.40 -22.60 -15.41
N ALA A 36 -1.78 -22.23 -14.20
CA ALA A 36 -0.97 -22.51 -13.03
C ALA A 36 -0.88 -24.03 -12.88
N ARG A 37 0.33 -24.60 -12.77
CA ARG A 37 0.46 -26.03 -12.45
C ARG A 37 -0.13 -26.38 -11.06
N PHE A 38 -0.35 -25.36 -10.21
CA PHE A 38 -0.84 -25.49 -8.84
C PHE A 38 -1.96 -24.48 -8.54
N THR A 39 -3.09 -24.56 -9.27
CA THR A 39 -4.24 -23.63 -9.15
C THR A 39 -4.83 -23.58 -7.73
N LEU A 40 -4.96 -24.73 -7.05
CA LEU A 40 -5.56 -24.82 -5.71
C LEU A 40 -4.80 -24.01 -4.65
N ILE A 41 -3.47 -23.96 -4.73
CA ILE A 41 -2.65 -23.17 -3.80
C ILE A 41 -2.93 -21.67 -4.03
N GLU A 42 -3.06 -21.26 -5.28
CA GLU A 42 -3.26 -19.85 -5.64
C GLU A 42 -4.66 -19.36 -5.27
N GLU A 43 -5.69 -20.20 -5.42
CA GLU A 43 -7.07 -19.92 -5.01
C GLU A 43 -7.19 -19.70 -3.49
N CYS A 44 -6.60 -20.57 -2.67
CA CYS A 44 -6.59 -20.38 -1.22
C CYS A 44 -5.83 -19.11 -0.78
N LEU A 45 -4.81 -18.69 -1.54
CA LEU A 45 -4.05 -17.48 -1.25
C LEU A 45 -4.84 -16.20 -1.58
N THR A 46 -5.75 -16.24 -2.55
CA THR A 46 -6.61 -15.10 -2.85
C THR A 46 -7.65 -14.83 -1.76
N ASP A 47 -8.18 -15.86 -1.10
CA ASP A 47 -9.19 -15.72 -0.04
C ASP A 47 -8.63 -15.07 1.22
N VAL A 48 -7.39 -15.37 1.60
CA VAL A 48 -6.72 -14.79 2.78
C VAL A 48 -6.64 -13.26 2.69
N ARG A 49 -6.64 -12.70 1.47
CA ARG A 49 -6.63 -11.25 1.22
C ARG A 49 -7.97 -10.57 1.53
N ALA A 50 -9.10 -11.27 1.42
CA ALA A 50 -10.42 -10.71 1.66
C ALA A 50 -10.60 -10.23 3.12
N HIS A 51 -9.78 -10.73 4.04
CA HIS A 51 -9.82 -10.39 5.46
C HIS A 51 -9.04 -9.11 5.84
N GLY A 52 -8.60 -8.30 4.88
CA GLY A 52 -8.03 -6.97 5.15
C GLY A 52 -6.66 -6.97 5.84
N VAL A 53 -5.96 -8.12 5.84
CA VAL A 53 -4.61 -8.21 6.43
C VAL A 53 -3.57 -7.75 5.41
N ASN A 54 -2.64 -6.90 5.83
CA ASN A 54 -1.48 -6.56 5.02
C ASN A 54 -0.60 -7.80 4.83
N VAL A 55 -0.61 -8.37 3.63
CA VAL A 55 0.12 -9.60 3.30
C VAL A 55 1.43 -9.25 2.59
N ASN A 56 2.57 -9.55 3.24
CA ASN A 56 3.89 -9.46 2.63
C ASN A 56 4.29 -10.79 1.94
N ASP A 57 5.27 -10.75 1.05
CA ASP A 57 5.82 -11.86 0.25
C ASP A 57 6.17 -13.10 1.08
N ASN A 58 6.77 -12.90 2.24
CA ASN A 58 7.11 -13.99 3.15
C ASN A 58 5.84 -14.69 3.68
N ILE A 59 4.80 -13.92 4.02
CA ILE A 59 3.52 -14.47 4.48
C ILE A 59 2.86 -15.28 3.37
N ILE A 60 2.87 -14.77 2.13
CA ILE A 60 2.34 -15.49 0.96
C ILE A 60 3.08 -16.82 0.80
N ARG A 61 4.41 -16.83 0.91
CA ARG A 61 5.22 -18.04 0.74
C ARG A 61 4.98 -19.06 1.85
N GLU A 62 4.91 -18.64 3.11
CA GLU A 62 4.65 -19.56 4.22
C GLU A 62 3.24 -20.15 4.14
N LYS A 63 2.23 -19.35 3.79
CA LYS A 63 0.88 -19.85 3.54
C LYS A 63 0.84 -20.82 2.37
N ALA A 64 1.56 -20.52 1.29
CA ALA A 64 1.68 -21.44 0.15
C ALA A 64 2.26 -22.79 0.56
N LYS A 65 3.30 -22.82 1.41
CA LYS A 65 3.88 -24.06 1.94
C LYS A 65 2.86 -24.87 2.74
N ILE A 66 2.10 -24.21 3.63
CA ILE A 66 1.05 -24.86 4.41
C ILE A 66 0.01 -25.51 3.47
N PHE A 67 -0.44 -24.78 2.46
CA PHE A 67 -1.40 -25.28 1.49
C PHE A 67 -0.82 -26.43 0.67
N GLY A 68 0.39 -26.30 0.14
CA GLY A 68 0.97 -27.38 -0.64
C GLY A 68 1.27 -28.62 0.20
N SER A 69 1.64 -28.51 1.48
CA SER A 69 1.68 -29.68 2.37
C SER A 69 0.30 -30.33 2.53
N ARG A 70 -0.76 -29.52 2.69
CA ARG A 70 -2.14 -30.01 2.84
C ARG A 70 -2.70 -30.66 1.57
N PHE A 71 -2.26 -30.21 0.39
CA PHE A 71 -2.66 -30.76 -0.91
C PHE A 71 -1.70 -31.82 -1.46
N GLY A 72 -0.64 -32.20 -0.72
CA GLY A 72 0.33 -33.21 -1.14
C GLY A 72 1.45 -32.73 -2.10
N TYR A 73 1.55 -31.43 -2.34
CA TYR A 73 2.58 -30.79 -3.19
C TYR A 73 3.83 -30.32 -2.43
N GLY A 74 3.92 -30.58 -1.12
CA GLY A 74 4.96 -30.04 -0.23
C GLY A 74 6.41 -30.26 -0.69
N LEU A 75 6.69 -31.40 -1.34
CA LEU A 75 8.02 -31.77 -1.83
C LEU A 75 8.26 -31.45 -3.32
N GLU A 76 7.20 -31.37 -4.11
CA GLU A 76 7.30 -31.13 -5.56
C GLU A 76 7.41 -29.63 -5.87
N PHE A 77 6.73 -28.80 -5.08
CA PHE A 77 6.61 -27.39 -5.37
C PHE A 77 7.69 -26.57 -4.66
N LYS A 78 8.52 -25.85 -5.43
CA LYS A 78 9.69 -25.13 -4.90
C LYS A 78 9.39 -23.78 -4.25
N TYR A 79 8.14 -23.30 -4.25
CA TYR A 79 7.72 -21.99 -3.70
C TYR A 79 8.68 -20.82 -4.04
N SER A 80 9.22 -20.83 -5.26
CA SER A 80 10.35 -19.96 -5.64
C SER A 80 9.93 -18.50 -5.79
N ASN A 81 10.91 -17.59 -5.73
CA ASN A 81 10.70 -16.17 -6.02
C ASN A 81 10.03 -15.96 -7.39
N ARG A 82 10.44 -16.74 -8.39
CA ARG A 82 9.88 -16.66 -9.75
C ARG A 82 8.41 -17.08 -9.82
N TRP A 83 8.00 -18.04 -9.01
CA TRP A 83 6.57 -18.38 -8.89
C TRP A 83 5.81 -17.22 -8.24
N LEU A 84 6.33 -16.65 -7.14
CA LEU A 84 5.70 -15.55 -6.44
C LEU A 84 5.51 -14.32 -7.34
N GLU A 85 6.52 -13.96 -8.14
CA GLU A 85 6.41 -12.89 -9.14
C GLU A 85 5.31 -13.16 -10.18
N LYS A 86 5.24 -14.39 -10.69
CA LYS A 86 4.21 -14.79 -11.66
C LYS A 86 2.82 -14.86 -11.03
N PHE A 87 2.71 -15.30 -9.78
CA PHE A 87 1.47 -15.27 -8.99
C PHE A 87 1.00 -13.82 -8.86
N LYS A 88 1.85 -12.92 -8.36
CA LYS A 88 1.54 -11.50 -8.28
C LYS A 88 1.09 -10.91 -9.61
N LYS A 89 1.81 -11.19 -10.69
CA LYS A 89 1.47 -10.69 -12.03
C LYS A 89 0.11 -11.20 -12.53
N ARG A 90 -0.23 -12.47 -12.28
CA ARG A 90 -1.51 -13.07 -12.70
C ARG A 90 -2.70 -12.49 -11.94
N TYR A 91 -2.54 -12.26 -10.65
CA TYR A 91 -3.60 -11.73 -9.78
C TYR A 91 -3.57 -10.20 -9.63
N GLY A 92 -2.77 -9.50 -10.45
CA GLY A 92 -2.68 -8.04 -10.42
C GLY A 92 -2.18 -7.47 -9.07
N LEU A 93 -1.34 -8.21 -8.35
CA LEU A 93 -0.80 -7.81 -7.06
C LEU A 93 0.45 -6.95 -7.25
N ALA A 94 0.45 -5.76 -6.66
CA ALA A 94 1.63 -4.91 -6.54
C ALA A 94 1.96 -4.73 -5.06
N SER A 95 3.26 -4.65 -4.75
CA SER A 95 3.73 -4.28 -3.42
C SER A 95 3.59 -2.78 -3.25
N PHE A 96 2.84 -2.35 -2.24
CA PHE A 96 2.76 -0.96 -1.82
C PHE A 96 3.31 -0.85 -0.41
N ILE A 97 4.01 0.25 -0.12
CA ILE A 97 4.34 0.61 1.25
C ILE A 97 3.04 1.13 1.87
N ALA A 98 2.44 0.35 2.76
CA ALA A 98 1.35 0.84 3.60
C ALA A 98 1.94 1.81 4.63
N SER A 99 2.02 3.10 4.30
CA SER A 99 2.39 4.15 5.23
C SER A 99 1.12 4.74 5.86
N GLY A 100 0.99 4.55 7.17
CA GLY A 100 -0.04 5.15 8.01
C GLY A 100 -1.09 4.16 8.52
N GLU A 101 -1.44 4.27 9.80
CA GLU A 101 -2.63 3.66 10.43
C GLU A 101 -3.94 4.36 10.00
N ASN A 102 -3.88 5.14 8.91
CA ASN A 102 -4.91 6.05 8.45
C ASN A 102 -6.11 5.36 7.79
N GLY A 103 -6.11 4.02 7.74
CA GLY A 103 -7.21 3.22 7.21
C GLY A 103 -8.33 2.97 8.22
N SER A 104 -8.07 3.14 9.52
CA SER A 104 -9.01 2.73 10.58
C SER A 104 -9.80 3.87 11.20
N PHE A 105 -9.35 5.12 11.04
CA PHE A 105 -9.93 6.28 11.71
C PHE A 105 -10.31 7.37 10.72
N SER A 106 -11.44 8.04 10.99
CA SER A 106 -11.85 9.19 10.18
C SER A 106 -10.88 10.35 10.42
N ARG A 107 -10.72 11.25 9.44
CA ARG A 107 -9.86 12.44 9.61
C ARG A 107 -10.32 13.34 10.76
N ALA A 108 -11.59 13.26 11.16
CA ALA A 108 -12.12 14.03 12.28
C ALA A 108 -11.58 13.53 13.63
N ASP A 109 -11.18 12.25 13.71
CA ASP A 109 -10.68 11.58 14.92
C ASP A 109 -9.14 11.57 15.00
N VAL A 110 -8.46 12.12 14.00
CA VAL A 110 -6.99 12.21 13.97
C VAL A 110 -6.59 13.58 14.52
N PHE A 111 -5.94 13.60 15.69
CA PHE A 111 -5.47 14.82 16.35
C PHE A 111 -3.97 15.03 16.19
N ASN A 112 -3.59 16.28 15.93
CA ASN A 112 -2.20 16.72 16.00
C ASN A 112 -2.03 17.64 17.21
N PHE A 113 -1.00 17.35 18.01
CA PHE A 113 -0.61 18.18 19.15
C PHE A 113 0.74 18.82 18.87
N GLY A 114 0.84 20.13 19.11
CA GLY A 114 2.09 20.88 18.99
C GLY A 114 2.26 21.83 20.16
N GLU A 115 3.49 21.94 20.66
CA GLU A 115 3.85 22.94 21.67
C GLU A 115 4.63 24.08 21.00
N THR A 116 4.30 25.33 21.33
CA THR A 116 5.06 26.51 20.94
C THR A 116 5.41 27.35 22.16
N ALA A 117 6.60 27.96 22.18
CA ALA A 117 7.10 28.74 23.32
C ALA A 117 7.56 30.15 22.88
N PRO A 118 6.62 31.06 22.54
CA PRO A 118 6.95 32.43 22.19
C PRO A 118 7.59 33.20 23.34
N PHE A 119 8.56 34.04 23.01
CA PHE A 119 9.15 35.01 23.93
C PHE A 119 8.28 36.27 24.01
N TYR A 120 7.33 36.31 24.96
CA TYR A 120 6.36 37.41 25.03
C TYR A 120 6.97 38.75 25.47
N ARG A 121 8.18 38.75 26.06
CA ARG A 121 8.91 39.97 26.46
C ARG A 121 10.08 40.33 25.53
N LEU A 122 10.22 39.65 24.40
CA LEU A 122 11.31 39.93 23.47
C LEU A 122 11.07 41.30 22.80
N GLN A 123 11.99 42.23 23.03
CA GLN A 123 11.98 43.52 22.36
C GLN A 123 12.44 43.38 20.90
N PRO A 124 11.97 44.24 19.99
CA PRO A 124 12.48 44.29 18.62
C PRO A 124 13.97 44.62 18.60
N ASN A 125 14.71 44.02 17.66
CA ASN A 125 16.16 44.19 17.53
C ASN A 125 16.60 45.60 17.07
N ARG A 126 15.65 46.47 16.69
CA ARG A 126 15.92 47.82 16.21
C ARG A 126 14.96 48.81 16.85
N SER A 127 15.50 49.92 17.34
CA SER A 127 14.75 51.07 17.82
C SER A 127 15.15 52.32 17.03
N LEU A 128 14.24 53.30 16.99
CA LEU A 128 14.55 54.61 16.46
C LEU A 128 15.30 55.40 17.54
N ALA A 129 16.46 55.94 17.20
CA ALA A 129 17.28 56.73 18.11
C ALA A 129 17.99 57.85 17.34
N ASN A 130 18.14 59.02 17.97
CA ASN A 130 18.88 60.15 17.39
C ASN A 130 20.41 59.98 17.45
N GLN A 131 20.88 58.94 18.14
CA GLN A 131 22.29 58.58 18.27
C GLN A 131 22.42 57.08 18.57
N ALA A 132 23.60 56.50 18.35
CA ALA A 132 23.86 55.11 18.67
C ALA A 132 23.72 54.86 20.19
N VAL A 133 22.91 53.88 20.56
CA VAL A 133 22.66 53.51 21.97
C VAL A 133 23.19 52.10 22.22
N ASN A 134 23.74 51.88 23.41
CA ASN A 134 24.20 50.55 23.84
C ASN A 134 23.03 49.55 23.86
N GLY A 135 23.30 48.33 23.40
CA GLY A 135 22.31 47.26 23.36
C GLY A 135 21.88 46.80 24.76
N ILE A 136 20.59 46.51 24.91
CA ILE A 136 20.03 45.91 26.12
C ILE A 136 19.96 44.39 25.93
N LYS A 137 20.27 43.62 26.98
CA LYS A 137 20.14 42.17 26.96
C LYS A 137 18.67 41.79 26.78
N SER A 138 18.38 41.04 25.72
CA SER A 138 17.02 40.57 25.42
C SER A 138 16.46 39.71 26.55
N SER A 139 15.22 40.01 26.98
CA SER A 139 14.48 39.10 27.86
C SER A 139 14.19 37.79 27.12
N LYS A 140 14.45 36.68 27.81
CA LYS A 140 14.17 35.32 27.35
C LYS A 140 12.99 34.70 28.07
N ASP A 141 12.12 35.53 28.66
CA ASP A 141 10.91 35.06 29.31
C ASP A 141 9.95 34.49 28.26
N ARG A 142 9.55 33.22 28.45
CA ARG A 142 8.71 32.46 27.51
C ARG A 142 7.40 32.06 28.17
N LEU A 143 6.36 31.94 27.35
CA LEU A 143 5.12 31.25 27.70
C LEU A 143 5.01 30.01 26.82
N SER A 144 4.94 28.81 27.40
CA SER A 144 4.68 27.57 26.64
C SER A 144 3.19 27.40 26.44
N ILE A 145 2.78 27.15 25.20
CA ILE A 145 1.40 26.94 24.79
C ILE A 145 1.34 25.62 24.04
N GLY A 146 0.60 24.66 24.59
CA GLY A 146 0.20 23.45 23.87
C GLY A 146 -1.06 23.72 23.07
N ILE A 147 -1.07 23.33 21.80
CA ILE A 147 -2.21 23.47 20.89
C ILE A 147 -2.51 22.08 20.34
N CYS A 148 -3.77 21.67 20.42
CA CYS A 148 -4.25 20.44 19.82
C CYS A 148 -5.32 20.76 18.78
N SER A 149 -5.30 20.11 17.63
CA SER A 149 -6.38 20.24 16.65
C SER A 149 -6.55 18.96 15.85
N ASN A 150 -7.79 18.64 15.48
CA ASN A 150 -8.03 17.53 14.58
C ASN A 150 -7.58 17.85 13.15
N ALA A 151 -7.36 16.82 12.33
CA ALA A 151 -6.85 16.95 10.96
C ALA A 151 -7.82 17.63 9.99
N VAL A 152 -9.06 17.87 10.43
CA VAL A 152 -10.11 18.64 9.73
C VAL A 152 -10.13 20.11 10.21
N GLY A 153 -9.64 20.39 11.42
CA GLY A 153 -9.67 21.70 12.06
C GLY A 153 -11.01 22.10 12.65
N SER A 154 -11.94 21.15 12.86
CA SER A 154 -13.23 21.40 13.52
C SER A 154 -13.11 21.46 15.04
N GLU A 155 -12.26 20.61 15.63
CA GLU A 155 -12.01 20.57 17.07
C GLU A 155 -10.62 21.12 17.37
N LYS A 156 -10.57 22.03 18.35
CA LYS A 156 -9.35 22.75 18.76
C LYS A 156 -9.33 22.87 20.29
N TYR A 157 -8.20 22.50 20.89
CA TYR A 157 -7.95 22.57 22.33
C TYR A 157 -6.65 23.34 22.60
#